data_AF-A0A8I1MN62-F1
#
_entry.id   AF-A0A8I1MN62-F1
#
_cell.length_a   1.000
_cell.length_b   1.000
_cell.length_c   1.000
_cell.angle_alpha   90.00
_cell.angle_beta   90.00
_cell.angle_gamma   90.00
#
_symmetry.space_group_name_H-M   'P 1'
#
loop_
_entity.id
_entity.type
_entity.pdbx_description
1 polymer ?
#
loop_
_entity_poly.entity_id
_entity_poly.type
_entity_poly.pdbx_seq_one_letter_code
_entity_poly.pdbx_strand_id
1 'polypeptide(L)'
;MRILPVGRSFGLLATTLVAACLFPGSRLCATSSWDGKSPAEYIVSVETDKPDALYKRGEEVTFKIALEQNKQPVPEGQVNWKISKDNAEPVQTGTAQIKDGVATVTGKLDEPGFLRCDVTFAAPSQGNLAAAAAAGIDVTEIRPALPVPDDFVAFWEGKKKELAALPMDPKMTEVPAPADRPGTRVFDVQLACTGGAPVSGYYSMPTDAKPKSAPALLIVDGAGVRNSDFLGPIRYAQKGFIAMTINAHGIPNGKPKEFYSALDTGELKDYRVRGRDNRDTFYFVGMYLRVLRALQFLQAQPEWDGHTLMIMGGSQGGGQAIAGAALEPKVTYTLAAIPGLCDFAGATAGRIGGWPKPIPKGADGKLDPAVVEATRYADGTNMATMIKSPIHFYIGFVDLITPPTCEYAAYNVIPGPKSVENRPANGHNHDDPKFWNMVSETLINKAKEQQGGAPATP
;
A
#
# COMPACT_ATOMS: atom_id res chain seq x y z
N MET A 1 5.16 40.32 49.00
CA MET A 1 5.31 40.29 50.47
C MET A 1 4.65 39.00 50.93
N ARG A 2 5.48 38.06 51.42
CA ARG A 2 5.25 36.89 52.31
C ARG A 2 3.95 36.05 52.23
N ILE A 3 3.87 34.73 52.51
CA ILE A 3 4.70 33.50 52.52
C ILE A 3 3.65 32.35 52.54
N LEU A 4 4.01 31.19 51.96
CA LEU A 4 3.45 29.82 52.00
C LEU A 4 3.23 29.21 53.43
N PRO A 5 3.23 27.87 53.67
CA PRO A 5 2.26 26.79 53.32
C PRO A 5 1.99 25.80 54.50
N VAL A 6 1.01 24.89 54.39
CA VAL A 6 0.93 23.59 55.14
C VAL A 6 -0.03 22.67 54.33
N GLY A 7 0.06 21.35 54.16
CA GLY A 7 0.92 20.27 54.65
C GLY A 7 0.29 18.91 54.23
N ARG A 8 1.10 17.86 54.13
CA ARG A 8 0.79 16.48 53.64
C ARG A 8 0.05 15.62 54.68
N SER A 9 -0.67 14.56 54.24
CA SER A 9 -0.28 13.12 54.43
C SER A 9 -1.42 12.08 54.26
N PHE A 10 -0.98 10.86 53.97
CA PHE A 10 -1.63 9.56 53.65
C PHE A 10 -2.69 9.02 54.63
N GLY A 11 -3.54 8.09 54.14
CA GLY A 11 -4.25 7.11 54.97
C GLY A 11 -5.25 6.23 54.21
N LEU A 12 -5.03 4.91 54.24
CA LEU A 12 -5.80 3.82 53.63
C LEU A 12 -6.86 3.26 54.63
N LEU A 13 -7.77 2.40 54.13
CA LEU A 13 -8.65 1.43 54.83
C LEU A 13 -10.02 1.86 55.40
N ALA A 14 -11.06 1.38 54.70
CA ALA A 14 -12.05 0.38 55.12
C ALA A 14 -13.13 0.66 56.20
N THR A 15 -14.26 -0.01 55.93
CA THR A 15 -15.35 -0.51 56.81
C THR A 15 -16.56 0.39 57.17
N THR A 16 -17.68 0.06 56.51
CA THR A 16 -19.05 -0.21 57.02
C THR A 16 -19.70 0.72 58.05
N LEU A 17 -20.91 1.23 57.74
CA LEU A 17 -22.19 0.69 58.24
C LEU A 17 -23.38 1.51 57.70
N VAL A 18 -24.60 1.00 57.96
CA VAL A 18 -25.96 1.53 57.72
C VAL A 18 -26.62 0.96 56.47
N ALA A 19 -27.78 0.30 56.51
CA ALA A 19 -28.54 -0.34 57.58
C ALA A 19 -29.53 -1.27 56.85
N ALA A 20 -29.81 -2.44 57.43
CA ALA A 20 -30.76 -3.39 56.92
C ALA A 20 -32.20 -2.89 57.09
N CYS A 21 -32.99 -2.88 56.01
CA CYS A 21 -34.44 -2.98 56.08
C CYS A 21 -34.83 -4.39 55.62
N LEU A 22 -35.20 -5.23 56.58
CA LEU A 22 -35.76 -6.56 56.39
C LEU A 22 -37.22 -6.43 55.90
N PHE A 23 -37.49 -6.88 54.68
CA PHE A 23 -38.82 -7.33 54.25
C PHE A 23 -38.78 -8.85 54.02
N PRO A 24 -39.72 -9.63 54.58
CA PRO A 24 -39.77 -11.07 54.37
C PRO A 24 -40.51 -11.39 53.06
N GLY A 25 -39.94 -12.28 52.25
CA GLY A 25 -40.68 -12.95 51.18
C GLY A 25 -40.37 -12.46 49.77
N SER A 26 -39.22 -12.86 49.24
CA SER A 26 -38.96 -13.18 47.82
C SER A 26 -37.51 -13.63 47.75
N ARG A 27 -37.25 -14.94 47.66
CA ARG A 27 -35.92 -15.41 47.23
C ARG A 27 -35.77 -15.02 45.76
N LEU A 28 -35.25 -13.82 45.49
CA LEU A 28 -34.58 -13.55 44.24
C LEU A 28 -33.35 -14.46 44.21
N CYS A 29 -33.48 -15.62 43.59
CA CYS A 29 -32.32 -16.30 43.05
C CYS A 29 -31.75 -15.37 41.98
N ALA A 30 -30.69 -14.62 42.33
CA ALA A 30 -29.77 -14.14 41.34
C ALA A 30 -29.17 -15.38 40.68
N THR A 31 -29.77 -15.83 39.59
CA THR A 31 -29.12 -16.77 38.70
C THR A 31 -28.04 -15.97 38.00
N SER A 32 -26.78 -16.23 38.34
CA SER A 32 -25.72 -15.86 37.42
C SER A 32 -25.95 -16.70 36.16
N SER A 33 -26.36 -16.06 35.07
CA SER A 33 -26.46 -16.70 33.74
C SER A 33 -25.08 -17.00 33.14
N TRP A 34 -24.02 -16.78 33.91
CA TRP A 34 -22.66 -17.14 33.53
C TRP A 34 -22.43 -18.62 33.81
N ASP A 35 -22.41 -19.42 32.75
CA ASP A 35 -22.11 -20.85 32.77
C ASP A 35 -20.60 -21.17 32.95
N GLY A 36 -19.79 -20.14 33.20
CA GLY A 36 -18.34 -20.25 33.39
C GLY A 36 -17.58 -20.60 32.12
N LYS A 37 -18.22 -20.66 30.95
CA LYS A 37 -17.56 -20.97 29.68
C LYS A 37 -17.17 -19.67 28.99
N SER A 38 -15.90 -19.55 28.62
CA SER A 38 -15.50 -18.54 27.65
C SER A 38 -16.24 -18.83 26.34
N PRO A 39 -16.72 -17.81 25.60
CA PRO A 39 -17.32 -18.02 24.29
C PRO A 39 -16.37 -18.85 23.44
N ALA A 40 -16.88 -19.88 22.77
CA ALA A 40 -16.04 -20.68 21.89
C ALA A 40 -15.50 -19.80 20.75
N GLU A 41 -14.20 -19.89 20.49
CA GLU A 41 -13.53 -19.16 19.43
C GLU A 41 -13.50 -20.03 18.16
N TYR A 42 -14.28 -19.64 17.17
CA TYR A 42 -14.22 -20.20 15.83
C TYR A 42 -13.19 -19.46 14.98
N ILE A 43 -12.51 -20.21 14.12
CA ILE A 43 -11.60 -19.71 13.09
C ILE A 43 -11.97 -20.41 11.79
N VAL A 44 -12.17 -19.63 10.72
CA VAL A 44 -12.28 -20.15 9.36
C VAL A 44 -11.03 -19.72 8.59
N SER A 45 -10.45 -20.64 7.83
CA SER A 45 -9.34 -20.35 6.93
C SER A 45 -9.56 -21.02 5.58
N VAL A 46 -8.92 -20.50 4.55
CA VAL A 46 -8.90 -21.10 3.22
C VAL A 46 -7.52 -20.89 2.62
N GLU A 47 -7.01 -21.91 1.94
CA GLU A 47 -5.74 -21.88 1.21
C GLU A 47 -5.86 -22.66 -0.10
N THR A 48 -4.92 -22.44 -1.01
CA THR A 48 -4.81 -23.25 -2.22
C THR A 48 -4.04 -24.54 -1.94
N ASP A 49 -4.23 -25.58 -2.74
CA ASP A 49 -3.51 -26.85 -2.58
C ASP A 49 -2.00 -26.74 -2.89
N LYS A 50 -1.60 -25.75 -3.69
CA LYS A 50 -0.20 -25.37 -3.92
C LYS A 50 0.25 -24.23 -3.00
N PRO A 51 1.42 -24.34 -2.32
CA PRO A 51 1.93 -23.28 -1.44
C PRO A 51 2.27 -21.95 -2.13
N ASP A 52 2.69 -22.00 -3.40
CA ASP A 52 3.00 -20.79 -4.19
C ASP A 52 1.76 -20.17 -4.85
N ALA A 53 0.63 -20.88 -4.79
CA ALA A 53 -0.63 -20.55 -5.42
C ALA A 53 -0.54 -20.24 -6.94
N LEU A 54 0.41 -20.85 -7.65
CA LEU A 54 0.59 -20.66 -9.10
C LEU A 54 0.12 -21.87 -9.91
N TYR A 55 -0.67 -21.60 -10.95
CA TYR A 55 -1.31 -22.61 -11.79
C TYR A 55 -1.19 -22.27 -13.28
N LYS A 56 -1.45 -23.27 -14.11
CA LYS A 56 -1.55 -23.15 -15.57
C LYS A 56 -3.00 -23.00 -16.02
N ARG A 57 -3.19 -22.40 -17.20
CA ARG A 57 -4.51 -22.31 -17.84
C ARG A 57 -5.16 -23.69 -17.89
N GLY A 58 -6.39 -23.72 -17.40
CA GLY A 58 -7.23 -24.90 -17.35
C GLY A 58 -6.80 -26.00 -16.38
N GLU A 59 -5.78 -25.76 -15.57
CA GLU A 59 -5.49 -26.55 -14.39
C GLU A 59 -6.61 -26.33 -13.35
N GLU A 60 -7.02 -27.40 -12.68
CA GLU A 60 -7.98 -27.31 -11.57
C GLU A 60 -7.28 -26.73 -10.34
N VAL A 61 -7.87 -25.66 -9.78
CA VAL A 61 -7.44 -25.06 -8.52
C VAL A 61 -8.28 -25.66 -7.40
N THR A 62 -7.62 -26.18 -6.37
CA THR A 62 -8.30 -26.72 -5.19
C THR A 62 -8.14 -25.77 -4.01
N PHE A 63 -9.25 -25.27 -3.48
CA PHE A 63 -9.26 -24.47 -2.25
C PHE A 63 -9.63 -25.37 -1.06
N LYS A 64 -8.71 -25.48 -0.11
CA LYS A 64 -8.89 -26.22 1.14
C LYS A 64 -9.41 -25.27 2.20
N ILE A 65 -10.57 -25.57 2.75
CA ILE A 65 -11.21 -24.79 3.79
C ILE A 65 -11.02 -25.52 5.12
N ALA A 66 -10.59 -24.82 6.16
CA ALA A 66 -10.58 -25.35 7.52
C ALA A 66 -11.51 -24.53 8.42
N LEU A 67 -12.19 -25.22 9.32
CA LEU A 67 -13.04 -24.66 10.36
C LEU A 67 -12.66 -25.27 11.70
N GLU A 68 -12.18 -24.43 12.59
CA GLU A 68 -11.77 -24.82 13.94
C GLU A 68 -12.66 -24.14 14.97
N GLN A 69 -12.87 -24.82 16.10
CA GLN A 69 -13.48 -24.28 17.31
C GLN A 69 -12.50 -24.54 18.47
N ASN A 70 -12.03 -23.48 19.13
CA ASN A 70 -11.03 -23.54 20.20
C ASN A 70 -9.78 -24.34 19.78
N LYS A 71 -9.29 -24.12 18.55
CA LYS A 71 -8.15 -24.82 17.94
C LYS A 71 -8.33 -26.34 17.78
N GLN A 72 -9.58 -26.80 17.70
CA GLN A 72 -9.93 -28.18 17.40
C GLN A 72 -10.80 -28.22 16.15
N PRO A 73 -10.64 -29.23 15.28
CA PRO A 73 -11.48 -29.41 14.09
C PRO A 73 -12.96 -29.48 14.45
N VAL A 74 -13.81 -28.73 13.74
CA VAL A 74 -15.27 -28.83 13.90
C VAL A 74 -15.76 -30.13 13.24
N PRO A 75 -16.39 -31.08 13.97
CA PRO A 75 -16.77 -32.38 13.39
C PRO A 75 -17.70 -32.27 12.19
N GLU A 76 -18.73 -31.42 12.30
CA GLU A 76 -19.68 -31.13 11.24
C GLU A 76 -20.03 -29.65 11.24
N GLY A 77 -20.11 -29.05 10.05
CA GLY A 77 -20.48 -27.66 9.88
C GLY A 77 -20.76 -27.33 8.42
N GLN A 78 -21.16 -26.09 8.15
CA GLN A 78 -21.39 -25.62 6.79
C GLN A 78 -20.80 -24.23 6.62
N VAL A 79 -20.13 -24.00 5.50
CA VAL A 79 -19.61 -22.69 5.11
C VAL A 79 -20.22 -22.26 3.78
N ASN A 80 -20.35 -20.96 3.56
CA ASN A 80 -20.67 -20.41 2.24
C ASN A 80 -19.37 -20.03 1.54
N TRP A 81 -19.32 -20.22 0.22
CA TRP A 81 -18.16 -19.87 -0.58
C TRP A 81 -18.57 -19.13 -1.85
N LYS A 82 -17.65 -18.30 -2.36
CA LYS A 82 -17.74 -17.61 -3.64
C LYS A 82 -16.39 -17.70 -4.37
N ILE A 83 -16.37 -18.20 -5.60
CA ILE A 83 -15.20 -18.18 -6.48
C ILE A 83 -15.42 -17.12 -7.58
N SER A 84 -14.43 -16.27 -7.83
CA SER A 84 -14.51 -15.18 -8.82
C SER A 84 -13.17 -14.92 -9.53
N LYS A 85 -13.19 -14.20 -10.67
CA LYS A 85 -11.98 -13.70 -11.36
C LYS A 85 -11.55 -12.36 -10.78
N ASP A 86 -10.84 -12.32 -9.65
CA ASP A 86 -10.51 -11.08 -8.92
C ASP A 86 -11.74 -10.18 -8.67
N ASN A 87 -12.82 -10.76 -8.14
CA ASN A 87 -14.13 -10.10 -7.97
C ASN A 87 -14.80 -9.60 -9.27
N ALA A 88 -14.29 -9.97 -10.44
CA ALA A 88 -15.00 -9.88 -11.71
C ALA A 88 -15.65 -11.22 -12.07
N GLU A 89 -16.53 -11.18 -13.07
CA GLU A 89 -17.11 -12.38 -13.67
C GLU A 89 -16.04 -13.28 -14.31
N PRO A 90 -16.21 -14.60 -14.33
CA PRO A 90 -17.38 -15.35 -13.81
C PRO A 90 -17.38 -15.45 -12.28
N VAL A 91 -18.57 -15.37 -11.67
CA VAL A 91 -18.77 -15.61 -10.23
C VAL A 91 -19.58 -16.89 -10.00
N GLN A 92 -19.07 -17.77 -9.15
CA GLN A 92 -19.76 -18.98 -8.68
C GLN A 92 -19.93 -18.91 -7.18
N THR A 93 -21.06 -19.39 -6.66
CA THR A 93 -21.36 -19.40 -5.23
C THR A 93 -21.96 -20.74 -4.81
N GLY A 94 -21.74 -21.13 -3.58
CA GLY A 94 -22.39 -22.31 -3.01
C GLY A 94 -22.14 -22.47 -1.53
N THR A 95 -22.44 -23.67 -1.03
CA THR A 95 -22.11 -24.08 0.33
C THR A 95 -21.22 -25.31 0.29
N ALA A 96 -20.33 -25.46 1.26
CA ALA A 96 -19.55 -26.68 1.45
C ALA A 96 -19.80 -27.25 2.84
N GLN A 97 -19.95 -28.57 2.93
CA GLN A 97 -20.09 -29.27 4.19
C GLN A 97 -18.71 -29.53 4.77
N ILE A 98 -18.48 -29.04 5.99
CA ILE A 98 -17.30 -29.33 6.80
C ILE A 98 -17.48 -30.71 7.41
N LYS A 99 -16.47 -31.57 7.24
CA LYS A 99 -16.35 -32.86 7.90
C LYS A 99 -14.97 -32.95 8.52
N ASP A 100 -14.90 -33.29 9.80
CA ASP A 100 -13.65 -33.36 10.57
C ASP A 100 -12.79 -32.09 10.41
N GLY A 101 -13.46 -30.94 10.44
CA GLY A 101 -12.88 -29.60 10.35
C GLY A 101 -12.49 -29.13 8.96
N VAL A 102 -12.69 -29.92 7.90
CA VAL A 102 -12.27 -29.55 6.54
C VAL A 102 -13.37 -29.64 5.49
N ALA A 103 -13.25 -28.81 4.46
CA ALA A 103 -14.00 -28.92 3.21
C ALA A 103 -13.11 -28.54 2.02
N THR A 104 -13.57 -28.83 0.81
CA THR A 104 -12.86 -28.49 -0.42
C THR A 104 -13.83 -27.95 -1.45
N VAL A 105 -13.39 -26.92 -2.16
CA VAL A 105 -14.08 -26.37 -3.33
C VAL A 105 -13.07 -26.19 -4.46
N THR A 106 -13.49 -26.45 -5.70
CA THR A 106 -12.61 -26.36 -6.86
C THR A 106 -13.06 -25.28 -7.83
N GLY A 107 -12.10 -24.76 -8.59
CA GLY A 107 -12.34 -23.79 -9.66
C GLY A 107 -11.35 -23.98 -10.80
N LYS A 108 -11.64 -23.39 -11.95
CA LYS A 108 -10.77 -23.45 -13.13
C LYS A 108 -10.88 -22.16 -13.93
N LEU A 109 -9.78 -21.73 -14.53
CA LEU A 109 -9.72 -20.58 -15.43
C LEU A 109 -8.86 -20.94 -16.65
N ASP A 110 -9.42 -20.79 -17.84
CA ASP A 110 -8.76 -21.13 -19.11
C ASP A 110 -8.00 -19.94 -19.74
N GLU A 111 -7.82 -18.86 -18.98
CA GLU A 111 -7.14 -17.64 -19.40
C GLU A 111 -6.19 -17.12 -18.30
N PRO A 112 -5.20 -16.26 -18.62
CA PRO A 112 -4.36 -15.64 -17.60
C PRO A 112 -5.16 -14.74 -16.67
N GLY A 113 -4.91 -14.83 -15.36
CA GLY A 113 -5.64 -14.06 -14.37
C GLY A 113 -5.53 -14.66 -12.98
N PHE A 114 -6.50 -14.36 -12.13
CA PHE A 114 -6.55 -14.86 -10.76
C PHE A 114 -7.94 -15.39 -10.43
N LEU A 115 -7.98 -16.57 -9.82
CA LEU A 115 -9.19 -17.10 -9.18
C LEU A 115 -9.13 -16.81 -7.68
N ARG A 116 -10.15 -16.14 -7.16
CA ARG A 116 -10.29 -15.84 -5.73
C ARG A 116 -11.43 -16.65 -5.14
N CYS A 117 -11.18 -17.35 -4.04
CA CYS A 117 -12.20 -17.98 -3.21
C CYS A 117 -12.39 -17.15 -1.92
N ASP A 118 -13.59 -16.62 -1.73
CA ASP A 118 -14.04 -16.02 -0.47
C ASP A 118 -14.91 -17.05 0.28
N VAL A 119 -14.59 -17.32 1.54
CA VAL A 119 -15.34 -18.22 2.42
C VAL A 119 -15.94 -17.40 3.56
N THR A 120 -17.19 -17.69 3.91
CA THR A 120 -17.86 -17.07 5.06
C THR A 120 -18.52 -18.12 5.95
N PHE A 121 -18.48 -17.89 7.26
CA PHE A 121 -19.06 -18.75 8.27
C PHE A 121 -19.80 -17.91 9.30
N ALA A 122 -21.08 -18.23 9.55
CA ALA A 122 -21.88 -17.58 10.59
C ALA A 122 -21.61 -18.26 11.94
N ALA A 123 -20.62 -17.76 12.68
CA ALA A 123 -20.25 -18.29 13.98
C ALA A 123 -21.30 -17.94 15.04
N PRO A 124 -21.83 -18.93 15.80
CA PRO A 124 -22.94 -18.73 16.75
C PRO A 124 -22.76 -17.61 17.81
N SER A 125 -21.52 -17.20 18.09
CA SER A 125 -21.19 -16.18 19.11
C SER A 125 -20.18 -15.11 18.65
N GLN A 126 -19.68 -15.18 17.42
CA GLN A 126 -18.71 -14.20 16.88
C GLN A 126 -19.23 -13.45 15.64
N GLY A 127 -20.44 -13.77 15.17
CA GLY A 127 -20.97 -13.21 13.93
C GLY A 127 -20.33 -13.84 12.69
N ASN A 128 -20.29 -13.11 11.58
CA ASN A 128 -19.75 -13.63 10.34
C ASN A 128 -18.21 -13.56 10.32
N LEU A 129 -17.58 -14.72 10.25
CA LEU A 129 -16.16 -14.86 9.96
C LEU A 129 -15.97 -14.96 8.45
N ALA A 130 -14.83 -14.47 7.96
CA ALA A 130 -14.48 -14.54 6.55
C ALA A 130 -13.00 -14.90 6.38
N ALA A 131 -12.70 -15.66 5.34
CA ALA A 131 -11.35 -15.95 4.88
C ALA A 131 -11.29 -15.90 3.35
N ALA A 132 -10.11 -15.65 2.81
CA ALA A 132 -9.92 -15.65 1.37
C ALA A 132 -8.59 -16.25 0.96
N ALA A 133 -8.60 -16.91 -0.20
CA ALA A 133 -7.41 -17.39 -0.89
C ALA A 133 -7.53 -17.06 -2.37
N ALA A 134 -6.40 -16.93 -3.05
CA ALA A 134 -6.38 -16.67 -4.48
C ALA A 134 -5.27 -17.46 -5.17
N ALA A 135 -5.53 -17.85 -6.41
CA ALA A 135 -4.65 -18.63 -7.27
C ALA A 135 -4.32 -17.84 -8.53
N GLY A 136 -3.04 -17.65 -8.81
CA GLY A 136 -2.54 -16.98 -10.01
C GLY A 136 -2.38 -17.95 -11.18
N ILE A 137 -3.03 -17.66 -12.29
CA ILE A 137 -3.12 -18.53 -13.47
C ILE A 137 -2.32 -17.89 -14.60
N ASP A 138 -1.22 -18.53 -15.02
CA ASP A 138 -0.30 -18.02 -16.04
C ASP A 138 -0.02 -16.51 -15.88
N VAL A 139 0.28 -16.07 -14.65
CA VAL A 139 0.33 -14.65 -14.26
C VAL A 139 1.27 -13.79 -15.11
N THR A 140 2.32 -14.38 -15.68
CA THR A 140 3.28 -13.72 -16.56
C THR A 140 2.73 -13.39 -17.96
N GLU A 141 1.56 -13.93 -18.30
CA GLU A 141 0.86 -13.70 -19.57
C GLU A 141 -0.28 -12.68 -19.44
N ILE A 142 -0.51 -12.12 -18.25
CA ILE A 142 -1.50 -11.05 -18.04
C ILE A 142 -1.03 -9.79 -18.77
N ARG A 143 -1.83 -9.29 -19.72
CA ARG A 143 -1.53 -8.10 -20.52
C ARG A 143 -2.37 -6.89 -20.10
N PRO A 144 -1.87 -5.65 -20.33
CA PRO A 144 -2.65 -4.44 -20.12
C PRO A 144 -3.99 -4.48 -20.86
N ALA A 145 -5.00 -3.81 -20.31
CA ALA A 145 -6.32 -3.79 -20.91
C ALA A 145 -6.39 -2.99 -22.23
N LEU A 146 -5.48 -2.04 -22.42
CA LEU A 146 -5.33 -1.22 -23.62
C LEU A 146 -3.84 -1.01 -23.93
N PRO A 147 -3.47 -0.79 -25.21
CA PRO A 147 -2.10 -0.43 -25.57
C PRO A 147 -1.70 0.93 -24.97
N VAL A 148 -0.40 1.22 -24.94
CA VAL A 148 0.12 2.56 -24.61
C VAL A 148 -0.36 3.56 -25.67
N PRO A 149 -0.80 4.79 -25.32
CA PRO A 149 -1.12 5.82 -26.30
C PRO A 149 0.08 6.16 -27.21
N ASP A 150 -0.16 6.39 -28.50
CA ASP A 150 0.90 6.61 -29.49
C ASP A 150 1.79 7.83 -29.17
N ASP A 151 1.23 8.89 -28.60
CA ASP A 151 1.94 10.11 -28.20
C ASP A 151 2.30 10.14 -26.70
N PHE A 152 2.21 9.02 -25.97
CA PHE A 152 2.46 8.96 -24.52
C PHE A 152 3.87 9.46 -24.14
N VAL A 153 4.89 9.01 -24.88
CA VAL A 153 6.28 9.44 -24.64
C VAL A 153 6.44 10.94 -24.93
N ALA A 154 5.88 11.42 -26.04
CA ALA A 154 5.94 12.83 -26.42
C ALA A 154 5.24 13.74 -25.39
N PHE A 155 4.09 13.29 -24.85
CA PHE A 155 3.38 13.97 -23.78
C PHE A 155 4.27 14.16 -22.54
N TRP A 156 4.88 13.07 -22.06
CA TRP A 156 5.71 13.12 -20.85
C TRP A 156 7.02 13.89 -21.04
N GLU A 157 7.65 13.82 -22.21
CA GLU A 157 8.80 14.68 -22.55
C GLU A 157 8.40 16.16 -22.57
N GLY A 158 7.20 16.49 -23.04
CA GLY A 158 6.62 17.84 -22.92
C GLY A 158 6.52 18.31 -21.46
N LYS A 159 5.93 17.48 -20.60
CA LYS A 159 5.80 17.80 -19.16
C LYS A 159 7.15 17.90 -18.45
N LYS A 160 8.13 17.08 -18.82
CA LYS A 160 9.52 17.17 -18.32
C LYS A 160 10.17 18.49 -18.71
N LYS A 161 9.96 18.96 -19.95
CA LYS A 161 10.47 20.25 -20.42
C LYS A 161 9.86 21.43 -19.68
N GLU A 162 8.54 21.40 -19.45
CA GLU A 162 7.85 22.41 -18.62
C GLU A 162 8.43 22.47 -17.20
N LEU A 163 8.65 21.30 -16.58
CA LEU A 163 9.24 21.22 -15.24
C LEU A 163 10.69 21.73 -15.21
N ALA A 164 11.49 21.41 -16.23
CA ALA A 164 12.90 21.82 -16.34
C ALA A 164 13.08 23.34 -16.49
N ALA A 165 12.04 24.07 -16.93
CA ALA A 165 12.07 25.52 -17.01
C ALA A 165 12.05 26.20 -15.62
N LEU A 166 11.69 25.47 -14.56
CA LEU A 166 11.70 25.99 -13.18
C LEU A 166 13.08 25.85 -12.54
N PRO A 167 13.59 26.89 -11.85
CA PRO A 167 14.89 26.82 -11.17
C PRO A 167 14.88 25.80 -10.02
N MET A 168 15.99 25.09 -9.84
CA MET A 168 16.22 24.22 -8.68
C MET A 168 16.63 25.06 -7.46
N ASP A 169 15.67 25.77 -6.89
CA ASP A 169 15.85 26.66 -5.73
C ASP A 169 14.95 26.21 -4.56
N PRO A 170 15.34 25.14 -3.83
CA PRO A 170 14.55 24.60 -2.75
C PRO A 170 14.68 25.47 -1.49
N LYS A 171 13.54 25.78 -0.86
CA LYS A 171 13.53 26.30 0.51
C LYS A 171 13.69 25.13 1.48
N MET A 172 14.83 25.05 2.16
CA MET A 172 15.13 24.03 3.16
C MET A 172 15.13 24.65 4.56
N THR A 173 14.25 24.20 5.45
CA THR A 173 14.20 24.64 6.84
C THR A 173 14.62 23.47 7.74
N GLU A 174 15.74 23.60 8.44
CA GLU A 174 16.21 22.56 9.37
C GLU A 174 15.22 22.40 10.54
N VAL A 175 14.86 21.15 10.83
CA VAL A 175 13.93 20.77 11.90
C VAL A 175 14.60 19.73 12.81
N PRO A 176 14.30 19.71 14.11
CA PRO A 176 15.00 18.82 15.04
C PRO A 176 14.62 17.36 14.76
N ALA A 177 15.64 16.50 14.64
CA ALA A 177 15.44 15.05 14.68
C ALA A 177 14.91 14.62 16.06
N PRO A 178 14.15 13.51 16.15
CA PRO A 178 13.78 12.92 17.43
C PRO A 178 15.03 12.61 18.28
N ALA A 179 14.96 12.87 19.59
CA ALA A 179 16.11 12.71 20.50
C ALA A 179 16.60 11.24 20.60
N ASP A 180 15.71 10.28 20.37
CA ASP A 180 16.00 8.85 20.32
C ASP A 180 16.58 8.40 18.96
N ARG A 181 16.74 9.32 18.00
CA ARG A 181 17.28 9.06 16.65
C ARG A 181 18.35 10.09 16.25
N PRO A 182 19.50 10.11 16.96
CA PRO A 182 20.58 11.05 16.67
C PRO A 182 21.33 10.72 15.37
N GLY A 183 22.26 11.59 14.99
CA GLY A 183 23.21 11.36 13.89
C GLY A 183 22.72 11.78 12.50
N THR A 184 21.62 12.54 12.44
CA THR A 184 21.05 13.01 11.17
C THR A 184 20.73 14.50 11.23
N ARG A 185 20.77 15.16 10.08
CA ARG A 185 20.14 16.46 9.85
C ARG A 185 18.82 16.24 9.12
N VAL A 186 17.81 17.02 9.45
CA VAL A 186 16.45 16.87 8.89
C VAL A 186 15.95 18.23 8.46
N PHE A 187 15.35 18.29 7.29
CA PHE A 187 14.84 19.53 6.69
C PHE A 187 13.40 19.34 6.23
N ASP A 188 12.54 20.31 6.53
CA ASP A 188 11.29 20.51 5.81
C ASP A 188 11.63 21.26 4.51
N VAL A 189 11.32 20.65 3.37
CA VAL A 189 11.70 21.11 2.03
C VAL A 189 10.47 21.52 1.26
N GLN A 190 10.52 22.73 0.69
CA GLN A 190 9.56 23.19 -0.31
C GLN A 190 10.29 23.55 -1.60
N LEU A 191 9.81 23.04 -2.73
CA LEU A 191 10.42 23.27 -4.04
C LEU A 191 9.34 23.44 -5.11
N ALA A 192 9.49 24.47 -5.94
CA ALA A 192 8.57 24.74 -7.03
C ALA A 192 8.48 23.55 -8.00
N CYS A 193 7.25 23.28 -8.45
CA CYS A 193 6.92 22.20 -9.36
C CYS A 193 5.77 22.63 -10.27
N THR A 194 5.70 22.05 -11.47
CA THR A 194 4.53 22.14 -12.34
C THR A 194 3.43 21.20 -11.85
N GLY A 195 2.24 21.28 -12.45
CA GLY A 195 1.12 20.39 -12.09
C GLY A 195 0.36 20.81 -10.82
N GLY A 196 0.36 22.12 -10.52
CA GLY A 196 -0.58 22.76 -9.60
C GLY A 196 -0.20 22.76 -8.11
N ALA A 197 0.85 22.04 -7.70
CA ALA A 197 1.34 22.04 -6.32
C ALA A 197 2.86 21.85 -6.26
N PRO A 198 3.56 22.46 -5.28
CA PRO A 198 4.99 22.29 -5.11
C PRO A 198 5.34 20.87 -4.63
N VAL A 199 6.62 20.52 -4.70
CA VAL A 199 7.16 19.47 -3.84
C VAL A 199 7.18 20.03 -2.41
N SER A 200 6.61 19.28 -1.48
CA SER A 200 6.67 19.53 -0.04
C SER A 200 7.04 18.20 0.61
N GLY A 201 8.01 18.16 1.52
CA GLY A 201 8.47 16.87 2.07
C GLY A 201 9.58 17.01 3.10
N TYR A 202 9.99 15.89 3.69
CA TYR A 202 11.12 15.85 4.61
C TYR A 202 12.34 15.23 3.94
N TYR A 203 13.47 15.91 4.04
CA TYR A 203 14.77 15.44 3.57
C TYR A 203 15.69 15.21 4.78
N SER A 204 16.40 14.09 4.81
CA SER A 204 17.35 13.78 5.87
C SER A 204 18.64 13.20 5.32
N MET A 205 19.73 13.47 6.03
CA MET A 205 21.08 13.03 5.69
C MET A 205 21.91 12.77 6.97
N PRO A 206 22.93 11.90 6.92
CA PRO A 206 23.90 11.77 8.02
C PRO A 206 24.54 13.12 8.35
N THR A 207 24.77 13.39 9.64
CA THR A 207 25.45 14.63 10.06
C THR A 207 26.86 14.76 9.50
N ASP A 208 27.53 13.63 9.25
CA ASP A 208 28.90 13.51 8.75
C ASP A 208 28.98 13.13 7.26
N ALA A 209 27.87 13.22 6.52
CA ALA A 209 27.83 12.94 5.09
C ALA A 209 28.83 13.85 4.35
N LYS A 210 29.73 13.22 3.59
CA LYS A 210 30.75 13.93 2.79
C LYS A 210 30.20 14.20 1.39
N PRO A 211 30.77 15.17 0.66
CA PRO A 211 30.46 15.31 -0.76
C PRO A 211 30.67 14.00 -1.50
N LYS A 212 29.68 13.61 -2.33
CA LYS A 212 29.69 12.40 -3.14
C LYS A 212 29.92 11.09 -2.38
N SER A 213 29.33 10.94 -1.20
CA SER A 213 29.53 9.74 -0.37
C SER A 213 28.27 8.90 -0.12
N ALA A 214 27.08 9.43 -0.41
CA ALA A 214 25.83 8.82 0.03
C ALA A 214 24.92 8.39 -1.15
N PRO A 215 24.31 7.19 -1.07
CA PRO A 215 23.26 6.81 -2.00
C PRO A 215 22.00 7.64 -1.71
N ALA A 216 21.20 7.91 -2.75
CA ALA A 216 19.96 8.66 -2.62
C ALA A 216 18.73 7.73 -2.62
N LEU A 217 17.76 8.00 -1.74
CA LEU A 217 16.49 7.28 -1.68
C LEU A 217 15.30 8.24 -1.63
N LEU A 218 14.37 8.10 -2.57
CA LEU A 218 13.04 8.70 -2.49
C LEU A 218 12.02 7.67 -1.99
N ILE A 219 11.28 8.03 -0.93
CA ILE A 219 10.21 7.22 -0.36
C ILE A 219 8.89 7.94 -0.65
N VAL A 220 8.00 7.28 -1.39
CA VAL A 220 6.71 7.85 -1.80
C VAL A 220 5.55 7.18 -1.08
N ASP A 221 4.66 8.03 -0.56
CA ASP A 221 3.62 7.65 0.39
C ASP A 221 2.39 7.03 -0.29
N GLY A 222 1.74 6.09 0.42
CA GLY A 222 0.43 5.53 0.05
C GLY A 222 -0.69 6.57 0.09
N ALA A 223 -1.88 6.21 -0.37
CA ALA A 223 -3.01 7.12 -0.51
C ALA A 223 -3.44 7.80 0.80
N GLY A 224 -3.93 9.03 0.72
CA GLY A 224 -4.56 9.76 1.83
C GLY A 224 -3.93 11.12 2.11
N VAL A 225 -4.70 11.99 2.76
CA VAL A 225 -4.31 13.37 3.06
C VAL A 225 -3.72 13.44 4.46
N ARG A 226 -2.40 13.55 4.55
CA ARG A 226 -1.67 13.56 5.82
C ARG A 226 -0.35 14.31 5.69
N ASN A 227 0.34 14.46 6.83
CA ASN A 227 1.74 14.85 6.87
C ASN A 227 2.59 13.87 6.04
N SER A 228 3.65 14.35 5.40
CA SER A 228 4.66 13.45 4.83
C SER A 228 5.32 12.63 5.96
N ASP A 229 5.71 11.39 5.69
CA ASP A 229 6.40 10.56 6.69
C ASP A 229 7.70 11.21 7.14
N PHE A 230 7.72 11.70 8.38
CA PHE A 230 8.88 12.35 9.00
C PHE A 230 9.98 11.36 9.38
N LEU A 231 9.62 10.12 9.73
CA LEU A 231 10.54 9.14 10.30
C LEU A 231 11.23 8.28 9.23
N GLY A 232 10.58 8.09 8.08
CA GLY A 232 11.14 7.43 6.90
C GLY A 232 12.54 7.91 6.52
N PRO A 233 12.73 9.17 6.13
CA PRO A 233 14.03 9.66 5.66
C PRO A 233 15.09 9.59 6.77
N ILE A 234 14.73 9.85 8.03
CA ILE A 234 15.64 9.73 9.19
C ILE A 234 16.18 8.31 9.33
N ARG A 235 15.31 7.30 9.21
CA ARG A 235 15.69 5.88 9.33
C ARG A 235 16.75 5.49 8.31
N TYR A 236 16.62 5.96 7.07
CA TYR A 236 17.59 5.67 6.01
C TYR A 236 18.84 6.54 6.09
N ALA A 237 18.71 7.78 6.57
CA ALA A 237 19.87 8.61 6.88
C ALA A 237 20.77 7.99 7.96
N GLN A 238 20.20 7.37 8.99
CA GLN A 238 20.96 6.57 9.97
C GLN A 238 21.65 5.33 9.36
N LYS A 239 21.30 4.94 8.13
CA LYS A 239 21.91 3.85 7.36
C LYS A 239 22.84 4.37 6.24
N GLY A 240 23.13 5.67 6.22
CA GLY A 240 24.10 6.28 5.30
C GLY A 240 23.50 6.91 4.04
N PHE A 241 22.18 6.89 3.86
CA PHE A 241 21.52 7.48 2.69
C PHE A 241 21.32 8.99 2.84
N ILE A 242 21.30 9.73 1.74
CA ILE A 242 20.46 10.92 1.67
C ILE A 242 19.06 10.47 1.28
N ALA A 243 18.05 10.80 2.09
CA ALA A 243 16.72 10.25 1.91
C ALA A 243 15.66 11.34 1.97
N MET A 244 14.61 11.20 1.16
CA MET A 244 13.49 12.13 1.12
C MET A 244 12.16 11.37 1.13
N THR A 245 11.20 11.89 1.87
CA THR A 245 9.76 11.61 1.69
C THR A 245 9.08 12.85 1.16
N ILE A 246 8.06 12.69 0.32
CA ILE A 246 7.26 13.81 -0.19
C ILE A 246 5.79 13.65 0.15
N ASN A 247 5.14 14.77 0.45
CA ASN A 247 3.71 14.85 0.58
C ASN A 247 3.05 14.67 -0.80
N ALA A 248 2.20 13.65 -0.94
CA ALA A 248 1.53 13.33 -2.20
C ALA A 248 0.76 14.52 -2.83
N HIS A 249 0.26 15.44 -1.99
CA HIS A 249 -0.56 16.58 -2.40
C HIS A 249 0.23 17.90 -2.48
N GLY A 250 1.50 17.94 -2.07
CA GLY A 250 2.27 19.19 -2.01
C GLY A 250 1.80 20.17 -0.93
N ILE A 251 1.04 19.70 0.07
CA ILE A 251 0.55 20.52 1.18
C ILE A 251 1.63 20.72 2.26
N PRO A 252 1.52 21.76 3.11
CA PRO A 252 2.48 22.01 4.18
C PRO A 252 2.60 20.86 5.17
N ASN A 253 3.84 20.57 5.61
CA ASN A 253 4.13 19.56 6.62
C ASN A 253 4.05 20.14 8.06
N GLY A 254 4.11 19.27 9.05
CA GLY A 254 4.20 19.64 10.48
C GLY A 254 2.94 20.31 11.05
N LYS A 255 1.80 20.24 10.34
CA LYS A 255 0.51 20.76 10.81
C LYS A 255 -0.20 19.80 11.77
N PRO A 256 -1.14 20.29 12.60
CA PRO A 256 -1.99 19.43 13.44
C PRO A 256 -2.85 18.47 12.61
N LYS A 257 -3.32 17.38 13.23
CA LYS A 257 -4.16 16.37 12.57
C LYS A 257 -5.41 16.98 11.94
N GLU A 258 -6.00 17.97 12.61
CA GLU A 258 -7.24 18.66 12.22
C GLU A 258 -7.09 19.40 10.90
N PHE A 259 -5.89 19.95 10.63
CA PHE A 259 -5.59 20.58 9.34
C PHE A 259 -5.71 19.58 8.19
N TYR A 260 -5.12 18.40 8.34
CA TYR A 260 -5.18 17.36 7.31
C TYR A 260 -6.58 16.77 7.18
N SER A 261 -7.28 16.52 8.29
CA SER A 261 -8.67 16.05 8.28
C SER A 261 -9.62 17.02 7.57
N ALA A 262 -9.43 18.33 7.75
CA ALA A 262 -10.23 19.34 7.07
C ALA A 262 -9.97 19.36 5.55
N LEU A 263 -8.72 19.16 5.12
CA LEU A 263 -8.40 19.01 3.70
C LEU A 263 -8.95 17.71 3.11
N ASP A 264 -8.83 16.60 3.84
CA ASP A 264 -9.31 15.27 3.40
C ASP A 264 -10.83 15.25 3.17
N THR A 265 -11.59 15.93 4.04
CA THR A 265 -13.06 16.02 3.93
C THR A 265 -13.53 17.20 3.06
N GLY A 266 -12.66 18.17 2.81
CA GLY A 266 -12.93 19.39 2.06
C GLY A 266 -12.26 19.39 0.69
N GLU A 267 -11.20 20.20 0.55
CA GLU A 267 -10.56 20.48 -0.74
C GLU A 267 -10.10 19.21 -1.45
N LEU A 268 -9.56 18.23 -0.75
CA LEU A 268 -8.92 17.05 -1.35
C LEU A 268 -9.82 15.81 -1.39
N LYS A 269 -11.07 15.84 -0.89
CA LYS A 269 -11.94 14.66 -0.80
C LYS A 269 -12.02 13.80 -2.08
N ASP A 270 -12.04 14.46 -3.24
CA ASP A 270 -12.21 13.84 -4.56
C ASP A 270 -10.93 13.90 -5.42
N TYR A 271 -9.74 14.09 -4.81
CA TYR A 271 -8.48 14.24 -5.56
C TYR A 271 -8.25 13.09 -6.56
N ARG A 272 -8.70 11.87 -6.22
CA ARG A 272 -8.52 10.64 -6.99
C ARG A 272 -9.16 10.68 -8.39
N VAL A 273 -10.16 11.53 -8.58
CA VAL A 273 -10.92 11.64 -9.84
C VAL A 273 -10.88 13.06 -10.42
N ARG A 274 -10.13 13.98 -9.81
CA ARG A 274 -10.03 15.37 -10.27
C ARG A 274 -9.35 15.45 -11.64
N GLY A 275 -10.03 16.07 -12.61
CA GLY A 275 -9.53 16.28 -13.98
C GLY A 275 -9.41 15.00 -14.80
N ARG A 276 -10.06 13.90 -14.40
CA ARG A 276 -9.90 12.57 -15.03
C ARG A 276 -10.40 12.48 -16.49
N ASP A 277 -11.13 13.47 -16.96
CA ASP A 277 -11.64 13.61 -18.32
C ASP A 277 -10.64 14.30 -19.27
N ASN A 278 -9.49 14.75 -18.76
CA ASN A 278 -8.46 15.39 -19.55
C ASN A 278 -7.05 14.97 -19.10
N ARG A 279 -6.25 14.45 -20.03
CA ARG A 279 -4.88 13.97 -19.76
C ARG A 279 -3.96 15.03 -19.15
N ASP A 280 -4.18 16.31 -19.43
CA ASP A 280 -3.34 17.41 -18.95
C ASP A 280 -3.68 17.84 -17.52
N THR A 281 -4.93 17.64 -17.09
CA THR A 281 -5.44 18.12 -15.79
C THR A 281 -5.71 17.00 -14.80
N PHE A 282 -5.59 15.73 -15.21
CA PHE A 282 -5.75 14.60 -14.32
C PHE A 282 -4.74 14.66 -13.17
N TYR A 283 -5.23 14.60 -11.93
CA TYR A 283 -4.47 14.86 -10.72
C TYR A 283 -3.13 14.13 -10.61
N PHE A 284 -3.08 12.87 -11.03
CA PHE A 284 -1.87 12.04 -10.92
C PHE A 284 -0.74 12.49 -11.85
N VAL A 285 -1.03 13.25 -12.91
CA VAL A 285 0.03 13.87 -13.74
C VAL A 285 0.86 14.85 -12.91
N GLY A 286 0.20 15.73 -12.15
CA GLY A 286 0.88 16.63 -11.22
C GLY A 286 1.61 15.88 -10.10
N MET A 287 1.05 14.78 -9.61
CA MET A 287 1.73 13.91 -8.63
C MET A 287 3.05 13.36 -9.16
N TYR A 288 3.05 12.78 -10.36
CA TYR A 288 4.26 12.22 -10.95
C TYR A 288 5.32 13.28 -11.26
N LEU A 289 4.90 14.50 -11.62
CA LEU A 289 5.84 15.63 -11.77
C LEU A 289 6.51 16.01 -10.44
N ARG A 290 5.78 15.94 -9.32
CA ARG A 290 6.38 16.13 -7.98
C ARG A 290 7.39 15.02 -7.65
N VAL A 291 7.08 13.76 -7.99
CA VAL A 291 8.01 12.63 -7.83
C VAL A 291 9.29 12.87 -8.63
N LEU A 292 9.17 13.20 -9.92
CA LEU A 292 10.31 13.52 -10.78
C LEU A 292 11.13 14.68 -10.21
N ARG A 293 10.47 15.76 -9.78
CA ARG A 293 11.14 16.93 -9.22
C ARG A 293 11.90 16.61 -7.92
N ALA A 294 11.36 15.73 -7.09
CA ALA A 294 12.04 15.26 -5.89
C ALA A 294 13.27 14.39 -6.20
N LEU A 295 13.20 13.52 -7.22
CA LEU A 295 14.37 12.78 -7.71
C LEU A 295 15.46 13.72 -8.24
N GLN A 296 15.09 14.77 -8.98
CA GLN A 296 16.02 15.81 -9.43
C GLN A 296 16.63 16.59 -8.27
N PHE A 297 15.86 16.88 -7.22
CA PHE A 297 16.36 17.51 -6.01
C PHE A 297 17.42 16.65 -5.31
N LEU A 298 17.17 15.35 -5.15
CA LEU A 298 18.14 14.41 -4.56
C LEU A 298 19.44 14.35 -5.38
N GLN A 299 19.35 14.32 -6.71
CA GLN A 299 20.51 14.35 -7.60
C GLN A 299 21.32 15.65 -7.51
N ALA A 300 20.70 16.76 -7.11
CA ALA A 300 21.36 18.04 -6.98
C ALA A 300 22.12 18.21 -5.65
N GLN A 301 21.96 17.29 -4.70
CA GLN A 301 22.60 17.39 -3.39
C GLN A 301 24.11 17.08 -3.49
N PRO A 302 24.99 17.90 -2.87
CA PRO A 302 26.43 17.68 -2.90
C PRO A 302 26.88 16.32 -2.37
N GLU A 303 26.12 15.74 -1.45
CA GLU A 303 26.44 14.48 -0.77
C GLU A 303 26.04 13.25 -1.60
N TRP A 304 25.20 13.40 -2.62
CA TRP A 304 24.83 12.31 -3.51
C TRP A 304 26.07 11.74 -4.23
N ASP A 305 26.23 10.43 -4.18
CA ASP A 305 27.38 9.72 -4.77
C ASP A 305 27.49 9.85 -6.31
N GLY A 306 26.49 10.44 -6.97
CA GLY A 306 26.47 10.67 -8.41
C GLY A 306 25.99 9.45 -9.22
N HIS A 307 25.62 8.36 -8.55
CA HIS A 307 25.22 7.12 -9.19
C HIS A 307 23.96 6.49 -8.58
N THR A 308 23.97 6.15 -7.30
CA THR A 308 22.92 5.37 -6.63
C THR A 308 21.70 6.24 -6.36
N LEU A 309 20.62 6.04 -7.11
CA LEU A 309 19.36 6.76 -6.96
C LEU A 309 18.21 5.76 -6.93
N MET A 310 17.61 5.58 -5.76
CA MET A 310 16.59 4.56 -5.53
C MET A 310 15.24 5.21 -5.25
N ILE A 311 14.17 4.49 -5.56
CA ILE A 311 12.80 4.90 -5.23
C ILE A 311 11.99 3.73 -4.71
N MET A 312 11.20 3.95 -3.65
CA MET A 312 10.33 2.93 -3.07
C MET A 312 8.95 3.47 -2.71
N GLY A 313 7.94 2.61 -2.74
CA GLY A 313 6.61 2.92 -2.20
C GLY A 313 5.66 1.74 -2.20
N GLY A 314 4.57 1.87 -1.44
CA GLY A 314 3.48 0.89 -1.35
C GLY A 314 2.13 1.46 -1.78
N SER A 315 1.24 0.66 -2.39
CA SER A 315 -0.10 1.11 -2.81
C SER A 315 0.01 2.27 -3.81
N GLN A 316 -0.62 3.44 -3.57
CA GLN A 316 -0.39 4.65 -4.36
C GLN A 316 1.10 5.03 -4.47
N GLY A 317 1.89 4.76 -3.43
CA GLY A 317 3.35 4.93 -3.44
C GLY A 317 4.03 3.99 -4.43
N GLY A 318 3.55 2.76 -4.59
CA GLY A 318 4.09 1.81 -5.58
C GLY A 318 3.88 2.32 -7.01
N GLY A 319 2.70 2.85 -7.31
CA GLY A 319 2.42 3.52 -8.60
C GLY A 319 3.29 4.76 -8.83
N GLN A 320 3.51 5.58 -7.80
CA GLN A 320 4.46 6.70 -7.85
C GLN A 320 5.90 6.22 -8.09
N ALA A 321 6.32 5.10 -7.50
CA ALA A 321 7.65 4.53 -7.68
C ALA A 321 7.87 4.08 -9.14
N ILE A 322 6.87 3.42 -9.72
CA ILE A 322 6.84 3.04 -11.16
C ILE A 322 6.96 4.30 -12.03
N ALA A 323 6.16 5.34 -11.77
CA ALA A 323 6.21 6.58 -12.54
C ALA A 323 7.56 7.31 -12.40
N GLY A 324 8.15 7.35 -11.20
CA GLY A 324 9.47 7.94 -10.96
C GLY A 324 10.56 7.21 -11.75
N ALA A 325 10.57 5.88 -11.74
CA ALA A 325 11.50 5.06 -12.51
C ALA A 325 11.34 5.21 -14.02
N ALA A 326 10.11 5.42 -14.50
CA ALA A 326 9.81 5.65 -15.91
C ALA A 326 10.30 7.03 -16.39
N LEU A 327 10.12 8.06 -15.56
CA LEU A 327 10.39 9.46 -15.93
C LEU A 327 11.85 9.89 -15.69
N GLU A 328 12.56 9.25 -14.76
CA GLU A 328 13.96 9.52 -14.42
C GLU A 328 14.86 8.32 -14.74
N PRO A 329 15.52 8.32 -15.92
CA PRO A 329 16.39 7.21 -16.35
C PRO A 329 17.59 6.93 -15.46
N LYS A 330 17.97 7.86 -14.56
CA LYS A 330 19.06 7.64 -13.60
C LYS A 330 18.65 6.85 -12.36
N VAL A 331 17.37 6.53 -12.17
CA VAL A 331 16.94 5.62 -11.09
C VAL A 331 17.64 4.27 -11.28
N THR A 332 18.43 3.84 -10.29
CA THR A 332 19.23 2.61 -10.35
C THR A 332 18.51 1.40 -9.76
N TYR A 333 17.47 1.61 -8.95
CA TYR A 333 16.64 0.53 -8.41
C TYR A 333 15.27 1.05 -7.97
N THR A 334 14.24 0.23 -8.19
CA THR A 334 12.87 0.53 -7.77
C THR A 334 12.26 -0.61 -6.98
N LEU A 335 11.56 -0.28 -5.91
CA LEU A 335 10.75 -1.22 -5.15
C LEU A 335 9.28 -0.76 -5.14
N ALA A 336 8.41 -1.55 -5.74
CA ALA A 336 6.98 -1.29 -5.83
C ALA A 336 6.20 -2.38 -5.07
N ALA A 337 5.78 -2.08 -3.84
CA ALA A 337 4.95 -2.99 -3.06
C ALA A 337 3.46 -2.74 -3.37
N ILE A 338 2.72 -3.81 -3.70
CA ILE A 338 1.28 -3.78 -4.01
C ILE A 338 0.85 -2.53 -4.79
N PRO A 339 1.45 -2.27 -5.96
CA PRO A 339 1.32 -0.97 -6.61
C PRO A 339 -0.12 -0.72 -7.07
N GLY A 340 -0.69 0.38 -6.54
CA GLY A 340 -1.85 1.01 -7.13
C GLY A 340 -1.50 1.75 -8.42
N LEU A 341 -2.48 2.48 -8.95
CA LEU A 341 -2.35 3.28 -10.17
C LEU A 341 -2.07 2.47 -11.46
N CYS A 342 -2.17 1.15 -11.42
CA CYS A 342 -1.88 0.28 -12.57
C CYS A 342 -3.17 -0.26 -13.21
N ASP A 343 -3.24 -0.27 -14.55
CA ASP A 343 -4.31 -0.88 -15.35
C ASP A 343 -5.70 -0.32 -15.01
N PHE A 344 -5.83 1.01 -15.03
CA PHE A 344 -7.11 1.70 -14.77
C PHE A 344 -8.22 1.19 -15.67
N ALA A 345 -7.88 0.90 -16.92
CA ALA A 345 -8.78 0.39 -17.94
C ALA A 345 -9.10 -1.10 -17.81
N GLY A 346 -8.69 -1.81 -16.74
CA GLY A 346 -8.95 -3.25 -16.56
C GLY A 346 -10.37 -3.72 -16.92
N ALA A 347 -11.37 -2.88 -16.67
CA ALA A 347 -12.77 -3.13 -17.03
C ALA A 347 -13.05 -3.27 -18.54
N THR A 348 -12.25 -2.69 -19.43
CA THR A 348 -12.37 -2.88 -20.89
C THR A 348 -11.96 -4.30 -21.32
N ALA A 349 -11.18 -4.99 -20.50
CA ALA A 349 -10.75 -6.37 -20.71
C ALA A 349 -11.54 -7.38 -19.86
N GLY A 350 -12.70 -6.98 -19.31
CA GLY A 350 -13.51 -7.85 -18.46
C GLY A 350 -12.88 -8.16 -17.10
N ARG A 351 -11.93 -7.33 -16.63
CA ARG A 351 -11.24 -7.47 -15.34
C ARG A 351 -11.59 -6.29 -14.44
N ILE A 352 -11.25 -6.37 -13.16
CA ILE A 352 -11.32 -5.20 -12.28
C ILE A 352 -10.25 -4.17 -12.70
N GLY A 353 -10.60 -2.88 -12.67
CA GLY A 353 -9.62 -1.79 -12.87
C GLY A 353 -8.83 -1.50 -11.60
N GLY A 354 -7.58 -1.07 -11.75
CA GLY A 354 -6.72 -0.77 -10.61
C GLY A 354 -7.15 0.47 -9.83
N TRP A 355 -6.68 0.55 -8.57
CA TRP A 355 -6.92 1.69 -7.69
C TRP A 355 -6.42 3.01 -8.29
N PRO A 356 -7.16 4.14 -8.23
CA PRO A 356 -8.39 4.36 -7.46
C PRO A 356 -9.67 4.10 -8.25
N LYS A 357 -9.60 3.36 -9.37
CA LYS A 357 -10.72 3.11 -10.28
C LYS A 357 -11.29 4.42 -10.85
N PRO A 358 -10.45 5.23 -11.51
CA PRO A 358 -10.86 6.57 -11.94
C PRO A 358 -11.93 6.54 -13.02
N ILE A 359 -12.09 5.45 -13.77
CA ILE A 359 -13.04 5.33 -14.87
C ILE A 359 -14.42 4.91 -14.33
N PRO A 360 -15.45 5.78 -14.39
CA PRO A 360 -16.79 5.44 -13.93
C PRO A 360 -17.49 4.51 -14.94
N LYS A 361 -18.43 3.70 -14.44
CA LYS A 361 -19.45 3.06 -15.26
C LYS A 361 -20.72 3.91 -15.22
N GLY A 362 -21.25 4.26 -16.39
CA GLY A 362 -22.53 4.93 -16.53
C GLY A 362 -23.71 4.03 -16.16
N ALA A 363 -24.92 4.60 -16.12
CA ALA A 363 -26.15 3.86 -15.85
C ALA A 363 -26.44 2.77 -16.90
N ASP A 364 -25.90 2.91 -18.11
CA ASP A 364 -25.96 1.92 -19.18
C ASP A 364 -24.86 0.84 -19.07
N GLY A 365 -24.07 0.86 -18.00
CA GLY A 365 -22.97 -0.07 -17.75
C GLY A 365 -21.70 0.22 -18.56
N LYS A 366 -21.69 1.24 -19.42
CA LYS A 366 -20.54 1.58 -20.26
C LYS A 366 -19.54 2.45 -19.52
N LEU A 367 -18.26 2.31 -19.90
CA LEU A 367 -17.20 3.16 -19.41
C LEU A 367 -17.21 4.48 -20.18
N ASP A 368 -16.93 5.59 -19.49
CA ASP A 368 -16.80 6.89 -20.14
C ASP A 368 -15.54 6.91 -21.04
N PRO A 369 -15.68 7.02 -22.38
CA PRO A 369 -14.54 6.93 -23.29
C PRO A 369 -13.55 8.08 -23.13
N ALA A 370 -14.00 9.29 -22.77
CA ALA A 370 -13.10 10.42 -22.55
C ALA A 370 -12.22 10.18 -21.33
N VAL A 371 -12.81 9.63 -20.26
CA VAL A 371 -12.07 9.28 -19.03
C VAL A 371 -11.13 8.09 -19.27
N VAL A 372 -11.56 7.09 -20.05
CA VAL A 372 -10.68 5.97 -20.47
C VAL A 372 -9.44 6.52 -21.17
N GLU A 373 -9.62 7.38 -22.17
CA GLU A 373 -8.49 7.94 -22.94
C GLU A 373 -7.58 8.84 -22.09
N ALA A 374 -8.15 9.72 -21.28
CA ALA A 374 -7.38 10.66 -20.47
C ALA A 374 -6.56 9.97 -19.36
N THR A 375 -7.15 9.00 -18.65
CA THR A 375 -6.50 8.36 -17.50
C THR A 375 -5.31 7.48 -17.89
N ARG A 376 -5.26 7.00 -19.15
CA ARG A 376 -4.12 6.23 -19.71
C ARG A 376 -2.78 6.96 -19.59
N TYR A 377 -2.76 8.28 -19.56
CA TYR A 377 -1.52 9.07 -19.46
C TYR A 377 -0.90 9.06 -18.06
N ALA A 378 -1.68 8.74 -17.03
CA ALA A 378 -1.19 8.58 -15.66
C ALA A 378 -1.28 7.12 -15.16
N ASP A 379 -1.57 6.18 -16.05
CA ASP A 379 -1.61 4.74 -15.73
C ASP A 379 -0.18 4.20 -15.55
N GLY A 380 0.09 3.64 -14.36
CA GLY A 380 1.34 3.01 -13.98
C GLY A 380 1.73 1.85 -14.92
N THR A 381 0.76 1.15 -15.51
CA THR A 381 1.02 0.11 -16.51
C THR A 381 1.64 0.68 -17.78
N ASN A 382 1.19 1.87 -18.22
CA ASN A 382 1.79 2.53 -19.37
C ASN A 382 3.17 3.11 -19.03
N MET A 383 3.33 3.69 -17.83
CA MET A 383 4.64 4.13 -17.33
C MET A 383 5.66 3.00 -17.29
N ALA A 384 5.24 1.81 -16.86
CA ALA A 384 6.10 0.64 -16.71
C ALA A 384 6.81 0.25 -18.03
N THR A 385 6.23 0.57 -19.19
CA THR A 385 6.84 0.32 -20.51
C THR A 385 8.15 1.09 -20.76
N MET A 386 8.39 2.16 -20.01
CA MET A 386 9.59 2.99 -20.13
C MET A 386 10.72 2.58 -19.17
N ILE A 387 10.45 1.66 -18.22
CA ILE A 387 11.40 1.31 -17.16
C ILE A 387 12.49 0.36 -17.68
N LYS A 388 13.73 0.84 -17.65
CA LYS A 388 14.93 0.05 -18.03
C LYS A 388 15.76 -0.41 -16.83
N SER A 389 15.61 0.25 -15.69
CA SER A 389 16.34 -0.06 -14.47
C SER A 389 15.75 -1.28 -13.74
N PRO A 390 16.53 -1.94 -12.87
CA PRO A 390 16.02 -3.02 -12.04
C PRO A 390 14.85 -2.60 -11.16
N ILE A 391 13.79 -3.40 -11.17
CA ILE A 391 12.60 -3.17 -10.34
C ILE A 391 12.12 -4.45 -9.67
N HIS A 392 11.72 -4.34 -8.41
CA HIS A 392 11.19 -5.43 -7.60
C HIS A 392 9.76 -5.16 -7.18
N PHE A 393 8.89 -6.14 -7.40
CA PHE A 393 7.48 -6.11 -7.02
C PHE A 393 7.21 -7.00 -5.81
N TYR A 394 6.34 -6.54 -4.91
CA TYR A 394 5.66 -7.42 -3.96
C TYR A 394 4.18 -7.46 -4.31
N ILE A 395 3.61 -8.66 -4.48
CA ILE A 395 2.22 -8.82 -4.92
C ILE A 395 1.47 -9.72 -3.94
N GLY A 396 0.38 -9.20 -3.37
CA GLY A 396 -0.54 -9.94 -2.52
C GLY A 396 -1.70 -10.51 -3.34
N PHE A 397 -1.91 -11.82 -3.34
CA PHE A 397 -2.91 -12.42 -4.23
C PHE A 397 -4.35 -12.19 -3.76
N VAL A 398 -4.56 -11.93 -2.47
CA VAL A 398 -5.89 -11.64 -1.91
C VAL A 398 -6.17 -10.15 -1.75
N ASP A 399 -5.34 -9.29 -2.35
CA ASP A 399 -5.54 -7.83 -2.37
C ASP A 399 -6.74 -7.45 -3.25
N LEU A 400 -7.70 -6.72 -2.67
CA LEU A 400 -8.89 -6.20 -3.37
C LEU A 400 -8.86 -4.69 -3.59
N ILE A 401 -7.89 -4.00 -2.99
CA ILE A 401 -7.68 -2.57 -3.18
C ILE A 401 -6.82 -2.38 -4.42
N THR A 402 -5.68 -3.06 -4.50
CA THR A 402 -4.80 -3.13 -5.68
C THR A 402 -4.79 -4.57 -6.18
N PRO A 403 -5.73 -4.94 -7.08
CA PRO A 403 -5.87 -6.33 -7.49
C PRO A 403 -4.62 -6.86 -8.18
N PRO A 404 -4.16 -8.09 -7.88
CA PRO A 404 -2.90 -8.62 -8.38
C PRO A 404 -2.86 -8.73 -9.91
N THR A 405 -4.02 -8.93 -10.55
CA THR A 405 -4.13 -8.85 -12.02
C THR A 405 -3.64 -7.49 -12.57
N CYS A 406 -3.97 -6.37 -11.91
CA CYS A 406 -3.55 -5.04 -12.34
C CYS A 406 -2.03 -4.84 -12.15
N GLU A 407 -1.49 -5.38 -11.06
CA GLU A 407 -0.06 -5.32 -10.73
C GLU A 407 0.76 -6.14 -11.74
N TYR A 408 0.29 -7.35 -12.09
CA TYR A 408 0.92 -8.17 -13.12
C TYR A 408 0.81 -7.56 -14.52
N ALA A 409 -0.28 -6.85 -14.84
CA ALA A 409 -0.38 -6.12 -16.10
C ALA A 409 0.75 -5.08 -16.26
N ALA A 410 1.09 -4.35 -15.18
CA ALA A 410 2.24 -3.46 -15.14
C ALA A 410 3.58 -4.22 -15.17
N TYR A 411 3.75 -5.23 -14.31
CA TYR A 411 4.98 -6.02 -14.23
C TYR A 411 5.37 -6.64 -15.59
N ASN A 412 4.40 -7.20 -16.32
CA ASN A 412 4.67 -7.97 -17.53
C ASN A 412 5.14 -7.11 -18.71
N VAL A 413 4.87 -5.80 -18.72
CA VAL A 413 5.30 -4.89 -19.80
C VAL A 413 6.63 -4.20 -19.58
N ILE A 414 7.24 -4.37 -18.40
CA ILE A 414 8.55 -3.79 -18.09
C ILE A 414 9.63 -4.43 -18.96
N PRO A 415 10.41 -3.64 -19.72
CA PRO A 415 11.51 -4.15 -20.56
C PRO A 415 12.82 -4.35 -19.78
N GLY A 416 13.01 -3.65 -18.65
CA GLY A 416 14.19 -3.77 -17.79
C GLY A 416 14.21 -5.05 -16.92
N PRO A 417 15.30 -5.29 -16.18
CA PRO A 417 15.38 -6.39 -15.23
C PRO A 417 14.28 -6.27 -14.17
N LYS A 418 13.55 -7.36 -13.94
CA LYS A 418 12.41 -7.36 -13.04
C LYS A 418 12.37 -8.62 -12.19
N SER A 419 11.99 -8.48 -10.94
CA SER A 419 11.73 -9.59 -10.02
C SER A 419 10.44 -9.35 -9.25
N VAL A 420 9.83 -10.42 -8.77
CA VAL A 420 8.57 -10.38 -8.03
C VAL A 420 8.65 -11.33 -6.85
N GLU A 421 8.17 -10.88 -5.71
CA GLU A 421 7.91 -11.71 -4.55
C GLU A 421 6.39 -11.84 -4.37
N ASN A 422 5.89 -13.04 -4.63
CA ASN A 422 4.49 -13.36 -4.44
C ASN A 422 4.21 -13.65 -2.97
N ARG A 423 3.13 -13.06 -2.46
CA ARG A 423 2.60 -13.28 -1.11
C ARG A 423 1.16 -13.76 -1.20
N PRO A 424 0.92 -15.06 -1.49
CA PRO A 424 -0.42 -15.56 -1.80
C PRO A 424 -1.48 -15.27 -0.73
N ALA A 425 -1.11 -15.32 0.55
CA ALA A 425 -2.01 -15.10 1.67
C ALA A 425 -2.23 -13.61 2.01
N ASN A 426 -1.45 -12.68 1.42
CA ASN A 426 -1.50 -11.28 1.80
C ASN A 426 -2.55 -10.50 1.03
N GLY A 427 -3.32 -9.68 1.75
CA GLY A 427 -4.16 -8.62 1.19
C GLY A 427 -3.43 -7.27 1.13
N HIS A 428 -4.20 -6.18 1.09
CA HIS A 428 -3.66 -4.82 0.97
C HIS A 428 -2.91 -4.33 2.21
N ASN A 429 -3.42 -4.69 3.38
CA ASN A 429 -2.66 -4.51 4.60
C ASN A 429 -1.76 -5.74 4.71
N HIS A 430 -0.46 -5.53 4.58
CA HIS A 430 0.48 -6.58 4.91
C HIS A 430 0.41 -6.81 6.41
N ASP A 431 -0.36 -7.81 6.81
CA ASP A 431 -0.53 -8.22 8.20
C ASP A 431 0.78 -8.83 8.79
N ASP A 432 1.89 -8.77 8.05
CA ASP A 432 3.23 -9.12 8.50
C ASP A 432 3.99 -7.85 8.98
N PRO A 433 4.15 -7.67 10.32
CA PRO A 433 4.91 -6.55 10.87
C PRO A 433 6.37 -6.50 10.40
N LYS A 434 6.90 -7.60 9.86
CA LYS A 434 8.29 -7.69 9.36
C LYS A 434 8.42 -7.26 7.90
N PHE A 435 7.32 -7.14 7.16
CA PHE A 435 7.37 -6.85 5.72
C PHE A 435 8.21 -5.60 5.42
N TRP A 436 7.92 -4.48 6.09
CA TRP A 436 8.62 -3.23 5.84
C TRP A 436 10.08 -3.24 6.32
N ASN A 437 10.43 -4.12 7.27
CA ASN A 437 11.82 -4.34 7.65
C ASN A 437 12.57 -5.08 6.54
N MET A 438 11.99 -6.16 6.01
CA MET A 438 12.53 -6.92 4.89
C MET A 438 12.68 -6.08 3.61
N VAL A 439 11.70 -5.21 3.31
CA VAL A 439 11.80 -4.20 2.25
C VAL A 439 12.98 -3.26 2.48
N SER A 440 13.15 -2.77 3.72
CA SER A 440 14.25 -1.87 4.08
C SER A 440 15.61 -2.55 3.92
N GLU A 441 15.74 -3.80 4.37
CA GLU A 441 16.95 -4.61 4.23
C GLU A 441 17.32 -4.85 2.77
N THR A 442 16.32 -5.18 1.94
CA THR A 442 16.49 -5.36 0.49
C THR A 442 17.08 -4.09 -0.15
N LEU A 443 16.56 -2.92 0.19
CA LEU A 443 17.07 -1.64 -0.33
C LEU A 443 18.49 -1.33 0.16
N ILE A 444 18.76 -1.54 1.45
CA ILE A 444 20.08 -1.30 2.03
C ILE A 444 21.13 -2.21 1.39
N ASN A 445 20.82 -3.50 1.22
CA ASN A 445 21.70 -4.45 0.56
C ASN A 445 21.94 -4.08 -0.89
N LYS A 446 20.88 -3.65 -1.60
CA LYS A 446 21.02 -3.25 -3.00
C LYS A 446 21.88 -2.00 -3.19
N ALA A 447 21.74 -1.02 -2.29
CA ALA A 447 22.60 0.16 -2.31
C ALA A 447 24.07 -0.21 -2.08
N LYS A 448 24.35 -1.10 -1.10
CA LYS A 448 25.72 -1.59 -0.85
C LYS A 448 26.32 -2.28 -2.06
N GLU A 449 25.56 -3.14 -2.73
CA GLU A 449 25.98 -3.79 -3.98
C GLU A 449 26.35 -2.75 -5.06
N GLN A 450 25.53 -1.71 -5.24
CA GLN A 450 25.76 -0.65 -6.23
C GLN A 450 26.97 0.23 -5.90
N GLN A 451 27.34 0.33 -4.62
CA GLN A 451 28.53 1.03 -4.14
C GLN A 451 29.78 0.15 -4.10
N GLY A 452 29.71 -1.12 -4.54
CA GLY A 452 30.83 -2.06 -4.55
C GLY A 452 31.14 -2.70 -3.17
N GLY A 453 30.21 -2.59 -2.21
CA GLY A 453 30.30 -3.23 -0.90
C GLY A 453 29.68 -4.63 -0.86
N ALA A 454 30.08 -5.44 0.12
CA ALA A 454 29.44 -6.73 0.39
C ALA A 454 28.01 -6.55 0.96
N PRO A 455 27.04 -7.40 0.61
CA PRO A 455 25.69 -7.35 1.17
C PRO A 455 25.69 -7.55 2.69
N ALA A 456 24.73 -6.95 3.42
CA ALA A 456 24.57 -7.25 4.83
C ALA A 456 24.02 -8.69 4.99
N THR A 457 24.64 -9.47 5.87
CA THR A 457 24.12 -10.79 6.25
C THR A 457 22.71 -10.62 6.83
N PRO A 458 21.73 -11.48 6.47
CA PRO A 458 20.35 -11.42 6.98
C PRO A 458 20.23 -11.42 8.50
#